data_AF-A0A2V6ICT3-F1
#
_entry.id   AF-A0A2V6ICT3-F1
#
_cell.length_a   1.000
_cell.length_b   1.000
_cell.length_c   1.000
_cell.angle_alpha   90.00
_cell.angle_beta   90.00
_cell.angle_gamma   90.00
#
_symmetry.space_group_name_H-M   'P 1'
#
loop_
_entity.id
_entity.type
_entity.pdbx_description
1 polymer ?
#
loop_
_entity_poly.entity_id
_entity_poly.type
_entity_poly.pdbx_seq_one_letter_code
_entity_poly.pdbx_strand_id
1 'polypeptide(L)'
;MSKEVLPGSCRGVCVKRLTNCIGAWHKSRYTGFTLIELVVVFGLILVLSGLVLSTVGYVRKKGARARAETEIAAMAAALESYKSDYAAYPRGNADLSNTTPYDTDTLDPVNNVNPAATPIPNVYTKASLYLYKQLSGDSAGNRQVTSKSYFTFKPNMLYPDDQTQDVQYIRDPFGNSYGYSTKKASDPSANGYNPTFDLWSTAGVAQSPTPAPPATLQDLWIKNW
;
A
#
# COMPACT_ATOMS: atom_id res chain seq x y z
N MET A 1 60.57 -61.97 10.58
CA MET A 1 61.74 -61.82 9.69
C MET A 1 61.79 -60.37 9.25
N SER A 2 62.53 -59.53 9.98
CA SER A 2 63.86 -59.00 9.59
C SER A 2 63.66 -57.67 8.84
N LYS A 3 63.64 -56.52 9.51
CA LYS A 3 64.81 -55.67 9.85
C LYS A 3 65.84 -55.64 8.72
N GLU A 4 65.87 -54.51 8.03
CA GLU A 4 67.04 -54.00 7.30
C GLU A 4 67.35 -52.61 7.88
N VAL A 5 68.62 -52.42 8.19
CA VAL A 5 69.23 -51.27 8.87
C VAL A 5 70.42 -50.85 8.00
N LEU A 6 70.77 -49.56 8.09
CA LEU A 6 72.10 -48.94 7.89
C LEU A 6 72.28 -48.11 6.58
N PRO A 7 73.33 -47.27 6.46
CA PRO A 7 73.44 -45.95 7.10
C PRO A 7 74.04 -44.89 6.15
N GLY A 8 74.12 -43.62 6.56
CA GLY A 8 74.91 -42.60 5.85
C GLY A 8 74.86 -41.28 6.60
N SER A 9 75.70 -41.10 7.61
CA SER A 9 77.07 -40.58 7.54
C SER A 9 77.16 -39.06 7.34
N CYS A 10 77.90 -38.48 8.27
CA CYS A 10 78.06 -37.07 8.60
C CYS A 10 78.76 -36.25 7.51
N ARG A 11 78.55 -34.92 7.55
CA ARG A 11 79.60 -33.91 7.84
C ARG A 11 79.04 -32.50 7.68
N GLY A 12 79.28 -31.67 8.68
CA GLY A 12 78.89 -30.27 8.68
C GLY A 12 79.89 -29.38 7.93
N VAL A 13 79.46 -28.14 7.68
CA VAL A 13 80.33 -26.96 7.66
C VAL A 13 79.53 -25.78 8.21
N CYS A 14 80.08 -25.13 9.23
CA CYS A 14 79.68 -23.82 9.72
C CYS A 14 80.30 -22.76 8.79
N VAL A 15 79.51 -21.85 8.21
CA VAL A 15 80.01 -20.62 7.61
C VAL A 15 79.19 -19.42 8.10
N LYS A 16 79.94 -18.42 8.59
CA LYS A 16 79.51 -17.16 9.20
C LYS A 16 78.81 -16.21 8.21
N ARG A 17 77.73 -15.61 8.72
CA ARG A 17 77.40 -14.16 8.77
C ARG A 17 77.62 -13.30 7.51
N LEU A 18 76.51 -12.81 6.93
CA LEU A 18 76.36 -11.48 6.32
C LEU A 18 74.89 -11.02 6.54
N THR A 19 74.62 -10.21 7.56
CA THR A 19 74.26 -8.77 7.48
C THR A 19 73.22 -8.38 6.43
N ASN A 20 72.07 -7.90 6.95
CA ASN A 20 71.16 -6.87 6.45
C ASN A 20 70.52 -7.02 5.06
N CYS A 21 69.20 -7.27 5.06
CA CYS A 21 68.22 -6.52 4.26
C CYS A 21 66.92 -6.41 5.08
N ILE A 22 66.95 -5.44 6.00
CA ILE A 22 65.90 -4.46 6.29
C ILE A 22 64.48 -4.98 6.01
N GLY A 23 63.79 -5.37 7.08
CA GLY A 23 62.36 -5.55 7.04
C GLY A 23 61.67 -4.28 6.54
N ALA A 24 61.09 -4.33 5.35
CA ALA A 24 60.03 -3.41 4.97
C ALA A 24 58.76 -3.83 5.74
N TRP A 25 58.76 -3.53 7.04
CA TRP A 25 57.54 -3.49 7.82
C TRP A 25 56.63 -2.47 7.15
N HIS A 26 55.59 -2.97 6.49
CA HIS A 26 54.51 -2.14 5.98
C HIS A 26 53.93 -1.39 7.18
N LYS A 27 54.40 -0.16 7.37
CA LYS A 27 53.96 0.71 8.45
C LYS A 27 52.55 1.13 8.08
N SER A 28 51.55 0.33 8.47
CA SER A 28 50.15 0.72 8.43
C SER A 28 50.06 1.99 9.26
N ARG A 29 50.02 3.14 8.59
CA ARG A 29 49.78 4.41 9.24
C ARG A 29 48.31 4.40 9.60
N TYR A 30 48.03 4.01 10.84
CA TYR A 30 46.74 4.29 11.45
C TYR A 30 46.62 5.81 11.58
N THR A 31 46.07 6.45 10.56
CA THR A 31 45.55 7.81 10.64
C THR A 31 44.31 7.74 11.52
N GLY A 32 44.45 8.12 12.79
CA GLY A 32 43.33 8.20 13.71
C GLY A 32 42.41 9.36 13.31
N PHE A 33 41.10 9.11 13.33
CA PHE A 33 40.10 10.16 13.18
C PHE A 33 40.23 11.18 14.31
N THR A 34 40.18 12.46 13.97
CA THR A 34 40.12 13.51 14.99
C THR A 34 38.69 13.61 15.54
N LEU A 35 38.54 13.99 16.81
CA LEU A 35 37.21 14.17 17.43
C LEU A 35 36.36 15.17 16.62
N ILE A 36 36.99 16.23 16.09
CA ILE A 36 36.31 17.23 15.29
C ILE A 36 35.79 16.67 13.96
N GLU A 37 36.51 15.75 13.33
CA GLU A 37 36.11 15.13 12.08
C GLU A 37 34.88 14.23 12.27
N LEU A 38 34.80 13.52 13.39
CA LEU A 38 33.59 12.76 13.76
C LEU A 38 32.40 13.69 14.06
N VAL A 39 32.63 14.82 14.74
CA VAL A 39 31.58 15.80 15.06
C VAL A 39 31.03 16.46 13.80
N VAL A 40 31.88 16.83 12.84
CA VAL A 40 31.44 17.42 11.56
C VAL A 40 30.64 16.41 10.74
N VAL A 41 31.07 15.14 10.69
CA VAL A 41 30.36 14.08 9.95
C VAL A 41 28.99 13.81 10.57
N PHE A 42 28.90 13.67 11.89
CA PHE A 42 27.62 13.48 12.55
C PHE A 42 26.71 14.71 12.40
N GLY A 43 27.27 15.91 12.49
CA GLY A 43 26.56 17.16 12.19
C GLY A 43 25.96 17.16 10.78
N LEU A 44 26.72 16.72 9.77
CA LEU A 44 26.22 16.59 8.40
C LEU A 44 25.11 15.55 8.28
N ILE A 45 25.27 14.37 8.89
CA ILE A 45 24.25 13.31 8.88
C ILE A 45 22.95 13.79 9.51
N LEU A 46 23.01 14.53 10.62
CA LEU A 46 21.81 15.08 11.28
C LEU A 46 21.08 16.09 10.39
N VAL A 47 21.81 16.99 9.73
CA VAL A 47 21.23 17.98 8.81
C VAL A 47 20.55 17.28 7.62
N LEU A 48 21.24 16.32 6.98
CA LEU A 48 20.68 15.58 5.85
C LEU A 48 19.48 14.72 6.27
N SER A 49 19.57 14.02 7.41
CA SER A 49 18.48 13.18 7.92
C SER A 49 17.24 14.01 8.29
N GLY A 50 17.44 15.20 8.88
CA GLY A 50 16.36 16.13 9.18
C GLY A 50 15.60 16.58 7.93
N LEU A 51 16.32 16.89 6.85
CA LEU A 51 15.72 17.24 5.56
C LEU A 51 14.92 16.06 4.98
N VAL A 52 15.48 14.85 4.97
CA VAL A 52 14.81 13.67 4.41
C VAL A 52 13.48 13.41 5.11
N LEU A 53 13.47 13.35 6.45
CA LEU A 53 12.25 13.07 7.23
C LEU A 53 11.12 14.08 6.96
N SER A 54 11.46 15.36 6.73
CA SER A 54 10.47 16.40 6.45
C SER A 54 9.70 16.16 5.13
N THR A 55 10.33 15.51 4.14
CA THR A 55 9.76 15.33 2.80
C THR A 55 8.91 14.06 2.64
N VAL A 56 9.11 13.06 3.50
CA VAL A 56 8.49 11.72 3.37
C VAL A 56 6.96 11.79 3.43
N GLY A 57 6.38 12.62 4.30
CA GLY A 57 4.92 12.73 4.45
C GLY A 57 4.22 13.17 3.16
N TYR A 58 4.80 14.14 2.45
CA TYR A 58 4.25 14.64 1.19
C TYR A 58 4.35 13.58 0.09
N VAL A 59 5.51 12.93 -0.05
CA VAL A 59 5.74 11.89 -1.06
C VAL A 59 4.80 10.70 -0.84
N ARG A 60 4.57 10.29 0.41
CA ARG A 60 3.62 9.22 0.75
C ARG A 60 2.19 9.54 0.34
N LYS A 61 1.71 10.76 0.60
CA LYS A 61 0.36 11.21 0.17
C LYS A 61 0.22 11.23 -1.35
N LYS A 62 1.25 11.73 -2.05
CA LYS A 62 1.27 11.75 -3.52
C LYS A 62 1.27 10.32 -4.10
N GLY A 63 2.08 9.43 -3.53
CA GLY A 63 2.10 8.01 -3.92
C GLY A 63 0.77 7.29 -3.62
N ALA A 64 0.15 7.57 -2.47
CA ALA A 64 -1.16 7.05 -2.11
C ALA A 64 -2.25 7.51 -3.09
N ARG A 65 -2.21 8.77 -3.54
CA ARG A 65 -3.13 9.30 -4.55
C ARG A 65 -2.95 8.61 -5.91
N ALA A 66 -1.72 8.54 -6.40
CA ALA A 66 -1.43 7.84 -7.65
C ALA A 66 -1.86 6.37 -7.59
N ARG A 67 -1.64 5.71 -6.45
CA ARG A 67 -2.11 4.33 -6.22
C ARG A 67 -3.64 4.24 -6.29
N ALA A 68 -4.36 5.13 -5.60
CA ALA A 68 -5.81 5.12 -5.60
C ALA A 68 -6.40 5.37 -7.00
N GLU A 69 -5.78 6.25 -7.80
CA GLU A 69 -6.14 6.48 -9.20
C GLU A 69 -6.00 5.18 -10.02
N THR A 70 -4.88 4.46 -9.87
CA THR A 70 -4.69 3.17 -10.55
C THR A 70 -5.65 2.09 -10.09
N GLU A 71 -5.96 2.03 -8.79
CA GLU A 71 -6.90 1.06 -8.22
C GLU A 71 -8.33 1.32 -8.71
N ILE A 72 -8.76 2.59 -8.78
CA ILE A 72 -10.06 2.98 -9.34
C ILE A 72 -10.14 2.63 -10.82
N ALA A 73 -9.11 2.95 -11.61
CA ALA A 73 -9.10 2.60 -13.04
C ALA A 73 -9.16 1.08 -13.27
N ALA A 74 -8.46 0.30 -12.46
CA ALA A 74 -8.45 -1.15 -12.57
C ALA A 74 -9.80 -1.76 -12.16
N MET A 75 -10.44 -1.25 -11.09
CA MET A 75 -11.79 -1.64 -10.70
C MET A 75 -12.83 -1.24 -11.75
N ALA A 76 -12.71 -0.05 -12.36
CA ALA A 76 -13.58 0.39 -13.44
C ALA A 76 -13.48 -0.52 -14.68
N ALA A 77 -12.27 -0.95 -15.05
CA ALA A 77 -12.09 -1.94 -16.13
C ALA A 77 -12.72 -3.30 -15.80
N ALA A 78 -12.63 -3.74 -14.54
CA ALA A 78 -13.29 -4.97 -14.09
C ALA A 78 -14.83 -4.83 -14.12
N LEU A 79 -15.36 -3.65 -13.80
CA LEU A 79 -16.78 -3.34 -13.89
C LEU A 79 -17.32 -3.40 -15.32
N GLU A 80 -16.53 -2.98 -16.31
CA GLU A 80 -16.90 -3.18 -17.72
C GLU A 80 -16.98 -4.67 -18.10
N SER A 81 -16.05 -5.48 -17.57
CA SER A 81 -16.08 -6.93 -17.78
C SER A 81 -17.30 -7.57 -17.12
N TYR A 82 -17.66 -7.15 -15.89
CA TYR A 82 -18.89 -7.56 -15.22
C TYR A 82 -20.13 -7.22 -16.05
N LYS A 83 -20.22 -5.98 -16.53
CA LYS A 83 -21.33 -5.53 -17.36
C LYS A 83 -21.45 -6.31 -18.67
N SER A 84 -20.34 -6.74 -19.27
CA SER A 84 -20.38 -7.57 -20.47
C SER A 84 -21.14 -8.88 -20.25
N ASP A 85 -21.13 -9.42 -19.02
CA ASP A 85 -21.82 -10.68 -18.69
C ASP A 85 -23.24 -10.45 -18.16
N TYR A 86 -23.43 -9.42 -17.32
CA TYR A 86 -24.69 -9.18 -16.61
C TYR A 86 -25.55 -8.07 -17.22
N ALA A 87 -25.10 -7.42 -18.29
CA ALA A 87 -25.74 -6.28 -18.97
C ALA A 87 -25.97 -5.04 -18.09
N ALA A 88 -25.53 -5.06 -16.83
CA ALA A 88 -25.68 -3.98 -15.86
C ALA A 88 -24.47 -3.96 -14.93
N TYR A 89 -24.19 -2.80 -14.32
CA TYR A 89 -23.19 -2.70 -13.26
C TYR A 89 -23.75 -3.28 -11.94
N PRO A 90 -22.88 -3.74 -11.02
CA PRO A 90 -23.28 -4.22 -9.71
C PRO A 90 -24.18 -3.23 -8.96
N ARG A 91 -25.43 -3.61 -8.71
CA ARG A 91 -26.37 -2.80 -7.92
C ARG A 91 -27.14 -3.67 -6.95
N GLY A 92 -27.18 -3.31 -5.66
CA GLY A 92 -27.82 -4.15 -4.65
C GLY A 92 -27.34 -3.90 -3.21
N ASN A 93 -27.53 -4.92 -2.36
CA ASN A 93 -27.25 -4.86 -0.92
C ASN A 93 -26.16 -5.87 -0.53
N ALA A 94 -25.33 -5.51 0.45
CA ALA A 94 -24.34 -6.41 1.02
C ALA A 94 -24.96 -7.54 1.87
N ASP A 95 -26.12 -7.28 2.48
CA ASP A 95 -26.73 -8.11 3.52
C ASP A 95 -27.98 -8.90 3.07
N LEU A 96 -28.30 -8.93 1.76
CA LEU A 96 -29.49 -9.58 1.17
C LEU A 96 -30.86 -9.15 1.76
N SER A 97 -30.90 -8.18 2.67
CA SER A 97 -32.15 -7.68 3.26
C SER A 97 -32.87 -6.76 2.28
N ASN A 98 -34.08 -7.13 1.86
CA ASN A 98 -34.88 -6.37 0.89
C ASN A 98 -35.75 -5.26 1.53
N THR A 99 -35.45 -4.89 2.79
CA THR A 99 -36.28 -3.96 3.58
C THR A 99 -35.75 -2.52 3.53
N THR A 100 -34.61 -2.29 2.89
CA THR A 100 -34.00 -0.98 2.69
C THR A 100 -33.72 -0.74 1.20
N PRO A 101 -33.62 0.52 0.74
CA PRO A 101 -33.07 0.79 -0.59
C PRO A 101 -31.68 0.13 -0.74
N TYR A 102 -31.29 -0.18 -1.98
CA TYR A 102 -30.00 -0.82 -2.28
C TYR A 102 -28.84 0.00 -1.71
N ASP A 103 -27.89 -0.64 -1.04
CA ASP A 103 -26.76 0.03 -0.39
C ASP A 103 -26.01 0.94 -1.38
N THR A 104 -25.85 0.48 -2.62
CA THR A 104 -25.22 1.23 -3.72
C THR A 104 -26.03 2.44 -4.19
N ASP A 105 -27.36 2.47 -4.00
CA ASP A 105 -28.21 3.62 -4.34
C ASP A 105 -28.37 4.59 -3.17
N THR A 106 -28.23 4.09 -1.94
CA THR A 106 -28.30 4.92 -0.73
C THR A 106 -27.10 5.86 -0.62
N LEU A 107 -25.91 5.37 -0.99
CA LEU A 107 -24.68 6.15 -0.92
C LEU A 107 -24.74 7.31 -1.92
N ASP A 108 -24.77 8.53 -1.39
CA ASP A 108 -24.87 9.78 -2.13
C ASP A 108 -23.48 10.46 -2.17
N PRO A 109 -22.84 10.59 -3.35
CA PRO A 109 -21.52 11.21 -3.46
C PRO A 109 -21.50 12.73 -3.13
N VAL A 110 -22.67 13.38 -3.10
CA VAL A 110 -22.80 14.80 -2.73
C VAL A 110 -22.91 14.95 -1.21
N ASN A 111 -23.74 14.13 -0.57
CA ASN A 111 -24.10 14.31 0.85
C ASN A 111 -23.30 13.42 1.80
N ASN A 112 -22.94 12.20 1.38
CA ASN A 112 -22.16 11.30 2.20
C ASN A 112 -20.67 11.57 1.96
N VAL A 113 -20.07 12.46 2.75
CA VAL A 113 -18.66 12.87 2.58
C VAL A 113 -17.69 12.16 3.54
N ASN A 114 -18.21 11.45 4.55
CA ASN A 114 -17.39 10.81 5.58
C ASN A 114 -17.50 9.28 5.51
N PRO A 115 -16.47 8.56 5.01
CA PRO A 115 -16.46 7.11 4.94
C PRO A 115 -16.23 6.43 6.31
N ALA A 116 -15.76 7.18 7.31
CA ALA A 116 -15.51 6.70 8.67
C ALA A 116 -16.64 7.09 9.65
N ALA A 117 -17.83 7.46 9.14
CA ALA A 117 -18.97 7.81 9.97
C ALA A 117 -19.42 6.62 10.86
N THR A 118 -19.75 6.90 12.11
CA THR A 118 -20.34 5.93 13.04
C THR A 118 -21.88 6.00 13.00
N PRO A 119 -22.59 4.89 13.24
CA PRO A 119 -22.10 3.54 13.53
C PRO A 119 -21.52 2.84 12.28
N ILE A 120 -20.56 1.93 12.50
CA ILE A 120 -20.06 0.99 11.49
C ILE A 120 -20.83 -0.33 11.67
N PRO A 121 -21.37 -0.97 10.62
CA PRO A 121 -21.24 -0.63 9.19
C PRO A 121 -22.11 0.56 8.76
N ASN A 122 -21.49 1.50 8.03
CA ASN A 122 -22.14 2.66 7.44
C ASN A 122 -22.38 2.46 5.93
N VAL A 123 -23.07 3.41 5.29
CA VAL A 123 -23.42 3.37 3.85
C VAL A 123 -22.21 3.19 2.92
N TYR A 124 -21.04 3.74 3.27
CA TYR A 124 -19.80 3.54 2.51
C TYR A 124 -19.33 2.09 2.56
N THR A 125 -19.20 1.56 3.79
CA THR A 125 -18.70 0.20 3.99
C THR A 125 -19.61 -0.84 3.36
N LYS A 126 -20.94 -0.64 3.42
CA LYS A 126 -21.92 -1.55 2.80
C LYS A 126 -21.83 -1.55 1.27
N ALA A 127 -21.82 -0.37 0.64
CA ALA A 127 -21.72 -0.29 -0.81
C ALA A 127 -20.38 -0.84 -1.34
N SER A 128 -19.28 -0.57 -0.61
CA SER A 128 -17.95 -1.10 -0.92
C SER A 128 -17.85 -2.62 -0.74
N LEU A 129 -18.46 -3.16 0.32
CA LEU A 129 -18.55 -4.60 0.53
C LEU A 129 -19.33 -5.28 -0.60
N TYR A 130 -20.44 -4.68 -1.02
CA TYR A 130 -21.21 -5.19 -2.14
C TYR A 130 -20.36 -5.24 -3.42
N LEU A 131 -19.67 -4.15 -3.75
CA LEU A 131 -18.75 -4.09 -4.89
C LEU A 131 -17.67 -5.18 -4.80
N TYR A 132 -17.07 -5.37 -3.62
CA TYR A 132 -16.09 -6.43 -3.38
C TYR A 132 -16.65 -7.80 -3.72
N LYS A 133 -17.82 -8.17 -3.18
CA LYS A 133 -18.43 -9.49 -3.39
C LYS A 133 -18.66 -9.76 -4.88
N GLN A 134 -19.17 -8.76 -5.61
CA GLN A 134 -19.48 -8.90 -7.04
C GLN A 134 -18.23 -8.96 -7.93
N LEU A 135 -17.20 -8.16 -7.64
CA LEU A 135 -15.97 -8.16 -8.45
C LEU A 135 -15.03 -9.32 -8.12
N SER A 136 -14.94 -9.71 -6.85
CA SER A 136 -14.06 -10.81 -6.43
C SER A 136 -14.65 -12.19 -6.74
N GLY A 137 -15.97 -12.30 -6.80
CA GLY A 137 -16.68 -13.58 -6.84
C GLY A 137 -16.77 -14.27 -5.47
N ASP A 138 -16.38 -13.59 -4.39
CA ASP A 138 -16.59 -14.07 -3.02
C ASP A 138 -17.94 -13.58 -2.49
N SER A 139 -18.95 -14.45 -2.57
CA SER A 139 -20.30 -14.13 -2.11
C SER A 139 -20.41 -14.00 -0.58
N ALA A 140 -19.52 -14.64 0.17
CA ALA A 140 -19.59 -14.71 1.63
C ALA A 140 -18.83 -13.55 2.31
N GLY A 141 -17.82 -13.00 1.65
CA GLY A 141 -16.89 -12.02 2.24
C GLY A 141 -15.72 -12.67 2.97
N ASN A 142 -15.57 -14.00 2.93
CA ASN A 142 -14.55 -14.73 3.69
C ASN A 142 -13.22 -14.92 2.92
N ARG A 143 -13.02 -14.18 1.83
CA ARG A 143 -11.90 -14.24 0.88
C ARG A 143 -11.79 -15.56 0.13
N GLN A 144 -12.87 -16.33 0.04
CA GLN A 144 -12.93 -17.53 -0.78
C GLN A 144 -13.79 -17.26 -2.01
N VAL A 145 -13.18 -17.37 -3.19
CA VAL A 145 -13.89 -17.16 -4.46
C VAL A 145 -14.83 -18.33 -4.70
N THR A 146 -16.14 -18.06 -4.71
CA THR A 146 -17.20 -19.06 -4.93
C THR A 146 -17.87 -18.92 -6.29
N SER A 147 -17.71 -17.75 -6.93
CA SER A 147 -18.36 -17.35 -8.18
C SER A 147 -17.34 -16.79 -9.17
N LYS A 148 -17.82 -16.33 -10.34
CA LYS A 148 -16.95 -15.70 -11.35
C LYS A 148 -16.25 -14.48 -10.76
N SER A 149 -14.93 -14.42 -10.94
CA SER A 149 -14.09 -13.32 -10.49
C SER A 149 -13.73 -12.40 -11.65
N TYR A 150 -13.93 -11.11 -11.47
CA TYR A 150 -13.59 -10.04 -12.42
C TYR A 150 -12.34 -9.26 -12.00
N PHE A 151 -12.02 -9.30 -10.70
CA PHE A 151 -10.92 -8.55 -10.11
C PHE A 151 -10.31 -9.30 -8.93
N THR A 152 -8.98 -9.40 -8.89
CA THR A 152 -8.25 -9.97 -7.75
C THR A 152 -7.76 -8.85 -6.83
N PHE A 153 -8.37 -8.76 -5.65
CA PHE A 153 -7.96 -7.81 -4.62
C PHE A 153 -6.72 -8.30 -3.86
N LYS A 154 -5.77 -7.39 -3.62
CA LYS A 154 -4.63 -7.67 -2.73
C LYS A 154 -5.08 -7.62 -1.27
N PRO A 155 -4.45 -8.36 -0.35
CA PRO A 155 -4.82 -8.32 1.08
C PRO A 155 -4.82 -6.89 1.66
N ASN A 156 -3.87 -6.05 1.25
CA ASN A 156 -3.77 -4.65 1.71
C ASN A 156 -4.77 -3.68 1.05
N MET A 157 -5.63 -4.17 0.15
CA MET A 157 -6.76 -3.43 -0.43
C MET A 157 -8.07 -3.78 0.27
N LEU A 158 -8.04 -4.63 1.30
CA LEU A 158 -9.22 -5.12 2.01
C LEU A 158 -9.08 -4.79 3.49
N TYR A 159 -10.21 -4.53 4.15
CA TYR A 159 -10.27 -4.40 5.60
C TYR A 159 -11.11 -5.52 6.21
N PRO A 160 -10.68 -6.16 7.31
CA PRO A 160 -9.35 -6.02 7.91
C PRO A 160 -8.26 -6.67 7.04
N ASP A 161 -7.03 -6.15 7.15
CA ASP A 161 -5.86 -6.58 6.37
C ASP A 161 -5.15 -7.80 6.98
N ASP A 162 -5.47 -8.13 8.23
CA ASP A 162 -4.95 -9.29 8.97
C ASP A 162 -5.55 -10.64 8.50
N GLN A 163 -6.60 -10.60 7.67
CA GLN A 163 -7.32 -11.77 7.15
C GLN A 163 -7.95 -12.66 8.23
N THR A 164 -8.11 -12.18 9.46
CA THR A 164 -8.67 -12.97 10.56
C THR A 164 -10.19 -12.99 10.57
N GLN A 165 -10.80 -11.94 10.03
CA GLN A 165 -12.26 -11.76 9.93
C GLN A 165 -12.65 -11.52 8.48
N ASP A 166 -13.91 -11.75 8.16
CA ASP A 166 -14.48 -11.45 6.84
C ASP A 166 -14.22 -10.01 6.40
N VAL A 167 -14.13 -9.83 5.09
CA VAL A 167 -13.96 -8.54 4.44
C VAL A 167 -15.16 -7.66 4.78
N GLN A 168 -14.87 -6.48 5.28
CA GLN A 168 -15.87 -5.46 5.60
C GLN A 168 -16.00 -4.42 4.49
N TYR A 169 -14.92 -4.10 3.77
CA TYR A 169 -14.92 -3.15 2.65
C TYR A 169 -13.58 -3.18 1.90
N ILE A 170 -13.58 -2.63 0.68
CA ILE A 170 -12.37 -2.32 -0.09
C ILE A 170 -11.75 -1.07 0.50
N ARG A 171 -10.51 -1.20 0.98
CA ARG A 171 -9.74 -0.16 1.66
C ARG A 171 -8.87 0.60 0.66
N ASP A 172 -8.98 1.92 0.68
CA ASP A 172 -8.13 2.83 -0.08
C ASP A 172 -6.73 2.99 0.57
N PRO A 173 -5.75 3.55 -0.16
CA PRO A 173 -4.40 3.80 0.37
C PRO A 173 -4.32 4.74 1.58
N PHE A 174 -5.42 5.44 1.90
CA PHE A 174 -5.54 6.37 3.03
C PHE A 174 -6.19 5.71 4.24
N GLY A 175 -6.64 4.47 4.11
CA GLY A 175 -7.19 3.64 5.15
C GLY A 175 -8.71 3.66 5.27
N ASN A 176 -9.40 4.38 4.39
CA ASN A 176 -10.86 4.48 4.37
C ASN A 176 -11.47 3.50 3.36
N SER A 177 -12.79 3.31 3.41
CA SER A 177 -13.50 2.60 2.34
C SER A 177 -13.53 3.41 1.05
N TYR A 178 -13.40 2.75 -0.10
CA TYR A 178 -13.87 3.30 -1.37
C TYR A 178 -15.38 3.57 -1.31
N GLY A 179 -15.83 4.62 -1.99
CA GLY A 179 -17.23 4.89 -2.26
C GLY A 179 -17.62 4.32 -3.62
N TYR A 180 -18.74 3.60 -3.66
CA TYR A 180 -19.32 3.07 -4.88
C TYR A 180 -20.82 3.37 -4.89
N SER A 181 -21.30 4.09 -5.89
CA SER A 181 -22.70 4.48 -5.98
C SER A 181 -23.27 4.21 -7.36
N THR A 182 -24.50 3.69 -7.37
CA THR A 182 -25.35 3.53 -8.55
C THR A 182 -26.56 4.45 -8.49
N LYS A 183 -26.57 5.42 -7.56
CA LYS A 183 -27.71 6.31 -7.31
C LYS A 183 -28.20 7.03 -8.56
N LYS A 184 -27.30 7.68 -9.30
CA LYS A 184 -27.64 8.39 -10.55
C LYS A 184 -28.10 7.45 -11.66
N ALA A 185 -27.58 6.23 -11.69
CA ALA A 185 -28.00 5.20 -12.62
C ALA A 185 -29.38 4.61 -12.27
N SER A 186 -29.71 4.56 -10.97
CA SER A 186 -31.01 4.11 -10.48
C SER A 186 -32.13 5.10 -10.75
N ASP A 187 -31.83 6.38 -10.63
CA ASP A 187 -32.74 7.49 -10.84
C ASP A 187 -31.96 8.65 -11.48
N PRO A 188 -32.17 8.91 -12.78
CA PRO A 188 -31.49 10.00 -13.48
C PRO A 188 -31.74 11.40 -12.87
N SER A 189 -32.78 11.56 -12.05
CA SER A 189 -33.07 12.82 -11.34
C SER A 189 -32.34 12.93 -9.99
N ALA A 190 -31.79 11.83 -9.47
CA ALA A 190 -31.09 11.80 -8.20
C ALA A 190 -29.69 12.45 -8.25
N ASN A 191 -29.13 12.66 -7.07
CA ASN A 191 -27.75 13.09 -6.88
C ASN A 191 -26.77 12.03 -7.39
N GLY A 192 -25.65 12.49 -7.94
CA GLY A 192 -24.60 11.65 -8.53
C GLY A 192 -24.13 12.23 -9.86
N TYR A 193 -22.94 11.81 -10.30
CA TYR A 193 -22.21 12.50 -11.35
C TYR A 193 -22.23 11.72 -12.67
N ASN A 194 -22.08 10.40 -12.60
CA ASN A 194 -22.06 9.54 -13.78
C ASN A 194 -23.40 8.80 -13.95
N PRO A 195 -23.98 8.74 -15.17
CA PRO A 195 -25.21 7.98 -15.43
C PRO A 195 -25.09 6.46 -15.24
N THR A 196 -23.87 5.93 -15.04
CA THR A 196 -23.61 4.49 -14.91
C THR A 196 -23.26 4.07 -13.49
N PHE A 197 -22.17 4.59 -12.95
CA PHE A 197 -21.75 4.41 -11.56
C PHE A 197 -20.72 5.47 -11.19
N ASP A 198 -20.72 5.86 -9.92
CA ASP A 198 -19.70 6.70 -9.31
C ASP A 198 -18.78 5.81 -8.44
N LEU A 199 -17.46 5.94 -8.62
CA LEU A 199 -16.44 5.23 -7.86
C LEU A 199 -15.37 6.23 -7.42
N TRP A 200 -15.12 6.33 -6.11
CA TRP A 200 -14.19 7.32 -5.56
C TRP A 200 -13.49 6.88 -4.27
N SER A 201 -12.36 7.53 -3.98
CA SER A 201 -11.72 7.59 -2.66
C SER A 201 -11.77 9.01 -2.15
N THR A 202 -12.01 9.18 -0.84
CA THR A 202 -12.00 10.48 -0.19
C THR A 202 -10.59 11.02 0.07
N ALA A 203 -9.55 10.33 -0.40
CA ALA A 203 -8.14 10.73 -0.35
C ALA A 203 -7.61 11.08 1.06
N GLY A 204 -8.20 10.49 2.10
CA GLY A 204 -7.86 10.80 3.50
C GLY A 204 -8.20 12.23 3.91
N VAL A 205 -9.05 12.92 3.13
CA VAL A 205 -9.49 14.29 3.38
C VAL A 205 -10.63 14.22 4.39
N ALA A 206 -10.28 14.14 5.68
CA ALA A 206 -11.22 14.50 6.73
C ALA A 206 -11.60 15.99 6.59
N GLN A 207 -12.70 16.42 7.24
CA GLN A 207 -12.97 17.85 7.42
C GLN A 207 -11.78 18.48 8.17
N SER A 208 -10.80 18.98 7.42
CA SER A 208 -9.67 19.69 7.99
C SER A 208 -10.15 21.11 8.31
N PRO A 209 -9.95 21.60 9.54
CA PRO A 209 -10.30 22.97 9.88
C PRO A 209 -9.35 24.01 9.25
N THR A 210 -8.24 23.61 8.61
CA THR A 210 -7.29 24.54 7.98
C THR A 210 -6.24 23.80 7.14
N PRO A 211 -5.92 24.22 5.89
CA PRO A 211 -6.41 25.40 5.16
C PRO A 211 -7.88 25.28 4.76
N ALA A 212 -8.48 26.40 4.37
CA ALA A 212 -9.86 26.45 3.89
C ALA A 212 -10.06 25.33 2.85
N PRO A 213 -11.02 24.40 3.06
CA PRO A 213 -11.34 23.42 2.05
C PRO A 213 -11.71 24.15 0.75
N PRO A 214 -11.38 23.59 -0.43
CA PRO A 214 -11.95 24.08 -1.68
C PRO A 214 -13.48 24.08 -1.60
N ALA A 215 -14.14 24.82 -2.50
CA ALA A 215 -15.56 25.14 -2.45
C ALA A 215 -16.48 23.93 -2.17
N THR A 216 -16.04 22.71 -2.48
CA THR A 216 -16.57 21.46 -1.92
C THR A 216 -15.44 20.46 -1.59
N LEU A 217 -15.57 19.64 -0.54
CA LEU A 217 -14.58 18.62 -0.15
C LEU A 217 -14.29 17.60 -1.26
N GLN A 218 -15.24 17.43 -2.19
CA GLN A 218 -15.23 16.53 -3.33
C GLN A 218 -14.20 16.90 -4.42
N ASP A 219 -13.64 18.12 -4.40
CA ASP A 219 -12.57 18.52 -5.31
C ASP A 219 -11.23 17.86 -4.96
N LEU A 220 -11.07 17.44 -3.70
CA LEU A 220 -9.86 16.77 -3.22
C LEU A 220 -9.93 15.24 -3.39
N TRP A 221 -11.11 14.71 -3.73
CA TRP A 221 -11.32 13.29 -3.91
C TRP A 221 -10.66 12.78 -5.20
N ILE A 222 -10.45 11.47 -5.21
CA ILE A 222 -9.97 10.74 -6.38
C ILE A 222 -11.17 9.96 -6.90
N LYS A 223 -11.55 10.17 -8.15
CA LYS A 223 -12.88 9.84 -8.66
C LYS A 223 -12.83 9.45 -10.14
N ASN A 224 -13.87 8.76 -10.61
CA ASN A 224 -14.04 8.34 -12.01
C ASN A 224 -14.89 9.30 -12.87
N TRP A 225 -15.21 10.50 -12.37
CA TRP A 225 -15.94 11.55 -13.09
C TRP A 225 -15.16 12.86 -13.12
#